data_AF-A0A512HPV1-F1
#
_entry.id   AF-A0A512HPV1-F1
#
_cell.length_a   1.000
_cell.length_b   1.000
_cell.length_c   1.000
_cell.angle_alpha   90.00
_cell.angle_beta   90.00
_cell.angle_gamma   90.00
#
_symmetry.space_group_name_H-M   'P 1'
#
loop_
_entity.id
_entity.type
_entity.pdbx_description
1 polymer ?
#
loop_
_entity_poly.entity_id
_entity_poly.type
_entity_poly.pdbx_seq_one_letter_code
_entity_poly.pdbx_strand_id
1 'polypeptide(L)'
;MTNSLAANDIAAVHGGYAPYRVALLKGGVKLYELQPEGRKSLLSILGSSRSSLHTKAFTVDDHTGFIGSFNFDARSISLNTEMGVLFNEPVLVERMRVLFRSETDPGSSYRVSLSKKGSLR
;
A
#
# COMPACT_ATOMS: atom_id res chain seq x y z
N MET A 1 0.31 0.72 2.55
CA MET A 1 0.82 1.65 1.52
C MET A 1 -0.14 1.62 0.35
N THR A 2 -0.39 2.76 -0.29
CA THR A 2 -1.27 2.86 -1.47
C THR A 2 -0.75 3.97 -2.40
N ASN A 3 -1.32 4.11 -3.59
CA ASN A 3 -0.98 5.22 -4.47
C ASN A 3 -1.50 6.55 -3.91
N SER A 4 -0.69 7.61 -3.97
CA SER A 4 -1.20 8.97 -3.77
C SER A 4 -2.16 9.38 -4.88
N LEU A 5 -2.88 10.49 -4.70
CA LEU A 5 -3.72 11.05 -5.78
C LEU A 5 -2.89 11.31 -7.05
N ALA A 6 -1.67 11.84 -6.88
CA ALA A 6 -0.80 12.20 -7.99
C ALA A 6 -0.13 10.98 -8.67
N ALA A 7 -0.03 9.86 -7.96
CA ALA A 7 0.48 8.59 -8.47
C ALA A 7 -0.60 7.65 -9.05
N ASN A 8 -1.89 7.98 -8.87
CA ASN A 8 -2.99 7.19 -9.43
C ASN A 8 -3.31 7.60 -10.86
N ASP A 9 -3.49 6.62 -11.73
CA ASP A 9 -3.95 6.83 -13.10
C ASP A 9 -5.45 7.19 -13.19
N ILE A 10 -6.21 6.98 -12.10
CA ILE A 10 -7.66 7.21 -12.04
C ILE A 10 -8.03 7.92 -10.73
N ALA A 11 -8.29 9.24 -10.80
CA ALA A 11 -8.63 10.07 -9.64
C ALA A 11 -9.87 9.57 -8.85
N ALA A 12 -10.83 8.95 -9.55
CA ALA A 12 -12.03 8.40 -8.94
C ALA A 12 -11.74 7.29 -7.90
N VAL A 13 -10.67 6.51 -8.10
CA VAL A 13 -10.28 5.43 -7.17
C VAL A 13 -9.72 6.02 -5.87
N HIS A 14 -8.95 7.11 -5.96
CA HIS A 14 -8.47 7.81 -4.77
C HIS A 14 -9.63 8.42 -3.95
N GLY A 15 -10.70 8.85 -4.62
CA GLY A 15 -11.90 9.39 -3.98
C GLY A 15 -12.60 8.40 -3.03
N GLY A 16 -12.56 7.09 -3.31
CA GLY A 16 -13.10 6.07 -2.42
C GLY A 16 -12.27 5.84 -1.16
N TYR A 17 -10.95 6.01 -1.23
CA TYR A 17 -10.02 5.83 -0.12
C TYR A 17 -9.89 7.09 0.76
N ALA A 18 -9.88 8.27 0.14
CA ALA A 18 -9.55 9.54 0.78
C ALA A 18 -10.33 9.84 2.10
N PRO A 19 -11.63 9.51 2.24
CA PRO A 19 -12.39 9.75 3.47
C PRO A 19 -11.91 8.92 4.67
N TYR A 20 -11.31 7.75 4.44
CA TYR A 20 -10.93 6.82 5.51
C TYR A 20 -9.61 7.17 6.20
N ARG A 21 -8.79 8.04 5.61
CA ARG A 21 -7.45 8.40 6.12
C ARG A 21 -7.48 8.84 7.59
N VAL A 22 -8.39 9.74 7.94
CA VAL A 22 -8.50 10.26 9.32
C VAL A 22 -8.88 9.15 10.30
N ALA A 23 -9.84 8.29 9.95
CA ALA A 23 -10.26 7.18 10.80
C ALA A 23 -9.13 6.15 10.99
N LEU A 24 -8.43 5.79 9.92
CA LEU A 24 -7.27 4.89 9.95
C LEU A 24 -6.16 5.45 10.86
N LEU A 25 -5.80 6.73 10.70
CA LEU A 25 -4.77 7.37 11.52
C LEU A 25 -5.15 7.44 13.00
N LYS A 26 -6.42 7.75 13.31
CA LYS A 26 -6.93 7.70 14.69
C LYS A 26 -6.90 6.30 15.28
N GLY A 27 -7.09 5.27 14.46
CA GLY A 27 -6.97 3.86 14.82
C GLY A 27 -5.53 3.34 14.95
N GLY A 28 -4.51 4.20 14.82
CA GLY A 28 -3.10 3.82 14.96
C GLY A 28 -2.44 3.25 13.70
N VAL A 29 -3.14 3.25 12.56
CA VAL A 29 -2.59 2.80 11.28
C VAL A 29 -1.51 3.77 10.81
N LYS A 30 -0.34 3.24 10.44
CA LYS A 30 0.70 4.02 9.76
C LYS A 30 0.44 4.00 8.25
N LEU A 31 0.21 5.18 7.68
CA LEU A 31 -0.24 5.32 6.30
C LEU A 31 0.84 5.95 5.42
N TYR A 32 1.06 5.33 4.27
CA TYR A 32 2.07 5.72 3.30
C TYR A 32 1.44 5.77 1.90
N GLU A 33 1.64 6.89 1.20
CA GLU A 33 1.10 7.15 -0.14
C GLU A 33 2.26 7.34 -1.13
N LEU A 34 2.34 6.51 -2.18
CA LEU A 34 3.44 6.54 -3.15
C LEU A 34 3.52 7.88 -3.89
N GLN A 35 4.73 8.43 -4.04
CA GLN A 35 4.99 9.66 -4.79
C GLN A 35 5.15 9.37 -6.29
N PRO A 36 4.61 10.21 -7.20
CA PRO A 36 4.68 9.99 -8.65
C PRO A 36 6.11 10.05 -9.23
N GLU A 37 6.97 10.88 -8.64
CA GLU A 37 8.34 11.17 -9.09
C GLU A 37 9.41 10.58 -8.13
N GLY A 38 8.97 9.73 -7.19
CA GLY A 38 9.88 9.05 -6.27
C GLY A 38 10.81 8.07 -6.98
N ARG A 39 11.73 7.47 -6.22
CA ARG A 39 12.59 6.39 -6.74
C ARG A 39 11.68 5.31 -7.35
N LYS A 40 12.00 4.83 -8.56
CA LYS A 40 11.17 3.83 -9.28
C LYS A 40 10.82 2.67 -8.34
N SER A 41 9.54 2.55 -8.03
CA SER A 41 9.02 1.51 -7.13
C SER A 41 9.32 0.13 -7.71
N LEU A 42 9.96 -0.72 -6.94
CA LEU A 42 10.20 -2.13 -7.27
C LEU A 42 8.91 -2.95 -7.24
N LEU A 43 7.85 -2.43 -6.58
CA LEU A 43 6.52 -3.03 -6.56
C LEU A 43 5.64 -2.64 -7.77
N SER A 44 6.18 -1.81 -8.67
CA SER A 44 5.51 -1.29 -9.88
C SER A 44 5.61 -2.23 -11.09
N ILE A 45 5.79 -3.53 -10.88
CA ILE A 45 5.99 -4.48 -11.99
C ILE A 45 4.65 -4.70 -12.72
N LEU A 46 4.63 -4.28 -14.00
CA LEU A 46 3.62 -4.43 -15.07
C LEU A 46 2.63 -3.26 -15.28
N GLY A 47 3.05 -2.30 -16.11
CA GLY A 47 2.24 -1.92 -17.29
C GLY A 47 1.32 -0.68 -17.23
N SER A 48 1.86 0.51 -16.97
CA SER A 48 1.46 1.80 -17.60
C SER A 48 2.36 2.93 -17.10
N SER A 49 2.41 4.04 -17.83
CA SER A 49 3.44 5.09 -17.82
C SER A 49 3.40 6.08 -16.65
N ARG A 50 2.93 5.68 -15.46
CA ARG A 50 3.00 6.48 -14.23
C ARG A 50 2.96 5.52 -13.04
N SER A 51 3.64 5.85 -11.95
CA SER A 51 3.98 4.92 -10.85
C SER A 51 2.75 4.36 -10.10
N SER A 52 2.07 3.36 -10.64
CA SER A 52 0.93 2.73 -9.99
C SER A 52 1.36 1.43 -9.29
N LEU A 53 1.10 1.34 -7.98
CA LEU A 53 1.23 0.11 -7.21
C LEU A 53 0.12 -0.87 -7.60
N HIS A 54 0.49 -1.99 -8.20
CA HIS A 54 -0.43 -3.09 -8.51
C HIS A 54 -0.26 -4.31 -7.62
N THR A 55 0.87 -4.43 -6.93
CA THR A 55 1.14 -5.54 -6.01
C THR A 55 0.19 -5.52 -4.80
N LYS A 56 -0.49 -6.65 -4.53
CA LYS A 56 -1.17 -6.87 -3.25
C LYS A 56 -0.42 -7.93 -2.47
N ALA A 57 0.31 -7.48 -1.47
CA ALA A 57 1.11 -8.33 -0.63
C ALA A 57 1.19 -7.75 0.77
N PHE A 58 1.28 -8.62 1.78
CA PHE A 58 1.45 -8.21 3.16
C PHE A 58 2.24 -9.26 3.94
N THR A 59 2.76 -8.84 5.09
CA THR A 59 3.38 -9.73 6.07
C THR A 59 2.67 -9.58 7.41
N VAL A 60 2.64 -10.65 8.20
CA VAL A 60 2.04 -10.67 9.55
C VAL A 60 3.09 -11.21 10.52
N ASP A 61 3.27 -10.50 11.65
CA ASP A 61 4.12 -10.87 12.79
C ASP A 61 5.54 -11.31 12.41
N ASP A 62 6.09 -10.72 11.35
CA ASP A 62 7.43 -11.00 10.83
C ASP A 62 7.67 -12.47 10.43
N HIS A 63 6.58 -13.24 10.25
CA HIS A 63 6.65 -14.70 10.07
C HIS A 63 5.87 -15.18 8.83
N THR A 64 4.71 -14.59 8.57
CA THR A 64 3.81 -15.05 7.50
C THR A 64 3.79 -14.02 6.37
N GLY A 65 3.99 -14.48 5.14
CA GLY A 65 3.91 -13.67 3.92
C GLY A 65 2.71 -14.05 3.06
N PHE A 66 2.11 -13.07 2.42
CA PHE A 66 1.06 -13.26 1.41
C PHE A 66 1.36 -12.44 0.15
N ILE A 67 1.12 -13.02 -1.01
CA ILE A 67 1.06 -12.31 -2.30
C ILE A 67 -0.07 -12.88 -3.15
N GLY A 68 -0.86 -12.03 -3.79
CA GLY A 68 -1.98 -12.48 -4.61
C GLY A 68 -2.81 -11.34 -5.20
N SER A 69 -4.04 -11.68 -5.59
CA SER A 69 -5.01 -10.73 -6.15
C SER A 69 -5.87 -10.01 -5.09
N PHE A 70 -5.89 -10.54 -3.85
CA PHE A 70 -6.71 -10.04 -2.75
C PHE A 70 -6.40 -8.58 -2.40
N ASN A 71 -7.33 -7.67 -2.70
CA ASN A 71 -7.31 -6.32 -2.14
C ASN A 71 -7.83 -6.38 -0.71
N PHE A 72 -7.28 -5.58 0.20
CA PHE A 72 -7.72 -5.57 1.60
C PHE A 72 -9.03 -4.77 1.76
N ASP A 73 -10.09 -5.21 1.06
CA ASP A 73 -11.40 -4.56 1.00
C ASP A 73 -12.57 -5.59 1.01
N ALA A 74 -13.77 -5.11 1.32
CA ALA A 74 -14.95 -5.96 1.49
C ALA A 74 -15.36 -6.73 0.21
N ARG A 75 -15.01 -6.24 -0.99
CA ARG A 75 -15.34 -6.92 -2.24
C ARG A 75 -14.44 -8.13 -2.45
N SER A 76 -13.13 -8.00 -2.18
CA SER A 76 -12.21 -9.14 -2.20
C SER A 76 -12.55 -10.20 -1.15
N ILE A 77 -13.18 -9.81 -0.05
CA ILE A 77 -13.67 -10.75 0.98
C ILE A 77 -14.93 -11.49 0.52
N SER A 78 -15.91 -10.76 -0.05
CA SER A 78 -17.29 -11.26 -0.15
C SER A 78 -17.77 -11.51 -1.58
N LEU A 79 -17.11 -10.95 -2.59
CA LEU A 79 -17.63 -10.90 -3.97
C LEU A 79 -16.65 -11.47 -5.00
N ASN A 80 -15.36 -11.16 -4.87
CA ASN A 80 -14.38 -11.59 -5.86
C ASN A 80 -13.89 -13.00 -5.57
N THR A 81 -13.62 -13.75 -6.64
CA THR A 81 -12.76 -14.94 -6.53
C THR A 81 -11.32 -14.47 -6.54
N GLU A 82 -10.61 -14.69 -5.43
CA GLU A 82 -9.23 -14.25 -5.25
C GLU A 82 -8.29 -15.47 -5.23
N MET A 83 -7.05 -15.27 -5.69
CA MET A 83 -6.00 -16.28 -5.61
C MET A 83 -4.77 -15.66 -4.94
N GLY A 84 -4.00 -16.49 -4.24
CA GLY A 84 -2.76 -16.04 -3.62
C GLY A 84 -1.97 -17.18 -3.01
N VAL A 85 -0.74 -16.87 -2.65
CA VAL A 85 0.17 -17.77 -1.96
C VAL A 85 0.37 -17.24 -0.56
N LEU A 86 0.04 -18.06 0.44
CA LEU A 86 0.39 -17.85 1.83
C LEU A 86 1.62 -18.71 2.14
N PHE A 87 2.65 -18.12 2.74
CA PHE A 87 3.90 -18.83 3.00
C PHE A 87 4.55 -18.39 4.31
N ASN A 88 5.24 -19.34 4.94
CA ASN A 88 6.01 -19.14 6.16
C ASN A 88 7.47 -19.44 5.87
N GLU A 89 8.11 -18.56 5.08
CA GLU A 89 9.52 -18.70 4.71
C GLU A 89 10.29 -17.45 5.15
N PRO A 90 11.10 -17.52 6.23
CA PRO A 90 11.71 -16.36 6.85
C PRO A 90 12.51 -15.49 5.89
N VAL A 91 13.24 -16.10 4.96
CA VAL A 91 14.07 -15.36 3.98
C VAL A 91 13.19 -14.53 3.04
N LEU A 92 12.07 -15.08 2.58
CA LEU A 92 11.15 -14.38 1.69
C LEU A 92 10.38 -13.28 2.42
N VAL A 93 9.95 -13.56 3.65
CA VAL A 93 9.26 -12.57 4.49
C VAL A 93 10.17 -11.38 4.77
N GLU A 94 11.45 -11.60 5.12
CA GLU A 94 12.37 -10.50 5.34
C GLU A 94 12.65 -9.71 4.05
N ARG A 95 12.76 -10.38 2.89
CA ARG A 95 12.88 -9.68 1.60
C ARG A 95 11.68 -8.78 1.31
N MET A 96 10.46 -9.26 1.56
CA MET A 96 9.26 -8.43 1.42
C MET A 96 9.28 -7.22 2.34
N ARG A 97 9.75 -7.38 3.57
CA ARG A 97 9.87 -6.29 4.54
C ARG A 97 10.94 -5.27 4.15
N VAL A 98 12.09 -5.72 3.63
CA VAL A 98 13.12 -4.83 3.06
C VAL A 98 12.54 -4.00 1.92
N LEU A 99 11.83 -4.64 1.00
CA LEU A 99 11.16 -3.93 -0.11
C LEU A 99 10.15 -2.93 0.43
N PHE A 100 9.26 -3.35 1.34
CA PHE A 100 8.27 -2.47 1.95
C PHE A 100 8.93 -1.24 2.62
N ARG A 101 10.01 -1.43 3.38
CA ARG A 101 10.75 -0.32 3.99
C ARG A 101 11.24 0.67 2.92
N SER A 102 11.89 0.17 1.87
CA SER A 102 12.41 1.03 0.77
C SER A 102 11.32 1.81 0.03
N GLU A 103 10.13 1.24 -0.08
CA GLU A 103 8.97 1.86 -0.72
C GLU A 103 8.29 2.90 0.20
N THR A 104 8.35 2.69 1.51
CA THR A 104 7.83 3.63 2.51
C THR A 104 8.80 4.74 2.91
N ASP A 105 10.03 4.73 2.37
CA ASP A 105 11.02 5.76 2.64
C ASP A 105 10.53 7.14 2.15
N PRO A 106 10.97 8.25 2.79
CA PRO A 106 10.52 9.61 2.45
C PRO A 106 10.79 10.04 1.00
N GLY A 107 11.76 9.41 0.32
CA GLY A 107 12.06 9.65 -1.09
C GLY A 107 11.15 8.88 -2.07
N SER A 108 10.30 7.99 -1.56
CA SER A 108 9.43 7.12 -2.35
C SER A 108 7.95 7.35 -2.01
N SER A 109 7.62 7.61 -0.74
CA SER A 109 6.24 7.76 -0.26
C SER A 109 6.07 8.97 0.67
N TYR A 110 4.89 9.58 0.64
CA TYR A 110 4.44 10.50 1.68
C TYR A 110 3.97 9.68 2.89
N ARG A 111 4.49 10.00 4.08
CA ARG A 111 3.93 9.49 5.33
C ARG A 111 2.79 10.40 5.77
N VAL A 112 1.56 9.89 5.67
CA VAL A 112 0.38 10.65 6.07
C VAL A 112 0.25 10.67 7.58
N SER A 113 -0.05 11.83 8.13
CA SER A 113 -0.18 12.06 9.56
C SER A 113 -1.30 13.04 9.88
N LEU A 114 -1.69 13.13 11.15
CA LEU A 114 -2.60 14.16 11.63
C LEU A 114 -1.79 15.28 12.29
N SER A 115 -2.15 16.52 11.98
CA SER A 115 -1.67 17.69 12.71
C SER A 115 -2.30 17.74 14.11
N LYS A 116 -1.77 18.60 14.99
CA LYS A 116 -2.37 18.87 16.31
C LYS A 116 -3.83 19.35 16.23
N LYS A 117 -4.25 19.90 15.08
CA LYS A 117 -5.63 20.36 14.83
C LYS A 117 -6.51 19.30 14.17
N GLY A 118 -6.02 18.07 13.99
CA GLY A 118 -6.77 16.97 13.38
C GLY A 118 -6.87 17.00 11.85
N SER A 119 -6.16 17.93 11.19
CA SER A 119 -6.06 17.99 9.73
C SER A 119 -4.98 17.04 9.21
N LEU A 120 -5.14 16.50 8.00
CA LEU A 120 -4.11 15.68 7.36
C LEU A 120 -2.83 16.49 7.07
N ARG A 121 -1.69 15.82 7.13
CA ARG A 121 -0.33 16.30 6.80
C ARG A 121 0.45 15.22 6.09
#